data_AF-A0A967TCL2-F1
#
_entry.id   AF-A0A967TCL2-F1
#
_cell.length_a   1.000
_cell.length_b   1.000
_cell.length_c   1.000
_cell.angle_alpha   90.00
_cell.angle_beta   90.00
_cell.angle_gamma   90.00
#
_symmetry.space_group_name_H-M   'P 1'
#
loop_
_entity.id
_entity.type
_entity.pdbx_description
1 polymer ?
#
loop_
_entity_poly.entity_id
_entity_poly.type
_entity_poly.pdbx_seq_one_letter_code
_entity_poly.pdbx_strand_id
1 'polypeptide(L)'
;LVPHLVLVTNFRVDHTGAAGDTREAVAAVLAGAVPDGAHVLLPEAEDESAFRARIRDGACTITAVAAGSGDALLEDGPTPDLVTFAGNVELVVAAARFLGVDDDVIRRGVEAARHDPGAARLWRLRT
;
A
#
# COMPACT_ATOMS: atom_id res chain seq x y z
N LEU A 1 -11.80 16.92 -2.79
CA LEU A 1 -11.51 15.87 -3.80
C LEU A 1 -12.03 14.56 -3.25
N VAL A 2 -12.69 13.72 -4.06
CA VAL A 2 -13.14 12.38 -3.68
C VAL A 2 -12.31 11.37 -4.48
N PRO A 3 -11.48 10.53 -3.86
CA PRO A 3 -10.64 9.59 -4.60
C PRO A 3 -11.47 8.45 -5.20
N HIS A 4 -11.17 8.08 -6.46
CA HIS A 4 -11.75 6.91 -7.13
C HIS A 4 -10.89 5.64 -6.98
N LEU A 5 -9.66 5.80 -6.47
CA LEU A 5 -8.70 4.75 -6.18
C LEU A 5 -8.13 4.97 -4.79
N VAL A 6 -8.15 3.94 -3.95
CA VAL A 6 -7.63 3.97 -2.57
C VAL A 6 -6.64 2.83 -2.39
N LEU A 7 -5.46 3.13 -1.85
CA LEU A 7 -4.43 2.14 -1.51
C LEU A 7 -4.44 1.98 0.01
N VAL A 8 -4.67 0.76 0.48
CA VAL A 8 -4.59 0.42 1.89
C VAL A 8 -3.29 -0.33 2.12
N THR A 9 -2.37 0.24 2.90
CA THR A 9 -1.03 -0.33 3.08
C THR A 9 -0.98 -1.41 4.15
N ASN A 10 -1.70 -1.23 5.26
CA ASN A 10 -1.83 -2.23 6.33
C ASN A 10 -2.94 -1.88 7.34
N PHE A 11 -3.25 -2.82 8.21
CA PHE A 11 -4.12 -2.68 9.39
C PHE A 11 -3.36 -2.89 10.71
N ARG A 12 -2.13 -2.38 10.83
CA ARG A 12 -1.37 -2.51 12.07
C ARG A 12 -2.08 -1.80 13.22
N VAL A 13 -2.03 -2.39 14.40
CA VAL A 13 -2.56 -1.78 15.62
C VAL A 13 -1.62 -0.66 16.05
N ASP A 14 -1.98 0.55 15.68
CA ASP A 14 -1.41 1.80 16.18
C ASP A 14 -2.52 2.69 16.76
N HIS A 15 -2.14 3.78 17.43
CA HIS A 15 -3.08 4.81 17.89
C HIS A 15 -4.37 4.27 18.54
N THR A 16 -4.22 3.32 19.48
CA THR A 16 -5.32 2.51 20.03
C THR A 16 -6.48 3.32 20.61
N GLY A 17 -6.21 4.52 21.14
CA GLY A 17 -7.25 5.43 21.63
C GLY A 17 -8.22 5.95 20.56
N ALA A 18 -7.91 5.79 19.27
CA ALA A 18 -8.74 6.22 18.15
C ALA A 18 -9.15 5.07 17.22
N ALA A 19 -8.25 4.13 16.93
CA ALA A 19 -8.48 3.05 15.97
C ALA A 19 -8.99 1.75 16.60
N GLY A 20 -8.83 1.60 17.92
CA GLY A 20 -9.12 0.37 18.66
C GLY A 20 -7.87 -0.49 18.90
N ASP A 21 -8.04 -1.53 19.72
CA ASP A 21 -6.95 -2.38 20.21
C ASP A 21 -6.72 -3.65 19.38
N THR A 22 -7.51 -3.85 18.32
CA THR A 22 -7.39 -5.02 17.45
C THR A 22 -7.29 -4.63 16.00
N ARG A 23 -6.70 -5.51 15.21
CA ARG A 23 -6.54 -5.34 13.77
C ARG A 23 -7.90 -5.21 13.07
N GLU A 24 -8.89 -5.96 13.51
CA GLU A 24 -10.27 -5.89 13.01
C GLU A 24 -10.91 -4.53 13.33
N ALA A 25 -10.66 -3.98 14.52
CA ALA A 25 -11.16 -2.66 14.90
C ALA A 25 -10.54 -1.55 14.03
N VAL A 26 -9.20 -1.60 13.86
CA VAL A 26 -8.47 -0.69 12.96
C VAL A 26 -9.02 -0.78 11.54
N ALA A 27 -9.22 -1.98 11.03
CA ALA A 27 -9.75 -2.22 9.70
C ALA A 27 -11.18 -1.67 9.52
N ALA A 28 -12.05 -1.86 10.52
CA ALA A 28 -13.39 -1.30 10.51
C ALA A 28 -13.43 0.24 10.55
N VAL A 29 -12.49 0.86 11.26
CA VAL A 29 -12.32 2.33 11.31
C VAL A 29 -11.81 2.86 9.98
N LEU A 30 -10.74 2.27 9.44
CA LEU A 30 -10.13 2.70 8.18
C LEU A 30 -11.05 2.51 6.96
N ALA A 31 -11.97 1.54 7.01
CA ALA A 31 -13.01 1.39 5.98
C ALA A 31 -13.87 2.67 5.82
N GLY A 32 -14.04 3.46 6.88
CA GLY A 32 -14.79 4.72 6.81
C GLY A 32 -14.10 5.83 6.01
N ALA A 33 -12.82 5.68 5.66
CA ALA A 33 -12.08 6.61 4.81
C ALA A 33 -12.22 6.29 3.31
N VAL A 34 -12.83 5.14 2.96
CA VAL A 34 -13.03 4.72 1.58
C VAL A 34 -14.32 5.34 1.04
N PRO A 35 -14.27 6.15 -0.02
CA PRO A 35 -15.49 6.65 -0.65
C PRO A 35 -16.28 5.54 -1.35
N ASP A 36 -17.59 5.69 -1.40
CA ASP A 36 -18.46 4.80 -2.18
C ASP A 36 -18.04 4.76 -3.65
N GLY A 37 -18.11 3.55 -4.24
CA GLY A 37 -17.74 3.29 -5.63
C GLY A 37 -16.23 3.33 -5.92
N ALA A 38 -15.38 3.53 -4.92
CA ALA A 38 -13.94 3.52 -5.13
C ALA A 38 -13.41 2.11 -5.45
N HIS A 39 -12.31 2.06 -6.21
CA HIS A 39 -11.49 0.87 -6.34
C HIS A 39 -10.46 0.84 -5.22
N VAL A 40 -10.38 -0.26 -4.50
CA VAL A 40 -9.47 -0.44 -3.36
C VAL A 40 -8.41 -1.47 -3.71
N LEU A 41 -7.15 -1.10 -3.53
CA LEU A 41 -5.99 -1.99 -3.61
C LEU A 41 -5.43 -2.19 -2.21
N LEU A 42 -5.17 -3.45 -1.84
CA LEU A 42 -4.57 -3.79 -0.54
C LEU A 42 -3.68 -5.04 -0.69
N PRO A 43 -2.60 -5.21 0.09
CA PRO A 43 -1.77 -6.40 0.02
C PRO A 43 -2.59 -7.63 0.40
N GLU A 44 -2.44 -8.77 -0.26
CA GLU A 44 -3.21 -9.98 0.05
C GLU A 44 -3.12 -10.40 1.53
N ALA A 45 -1.94 -10.23 2.14
CA ALA A 45 -1.73 -10.48 3.57
C ALA A 45 -2.53 -9.55 4.49
N GLU A 46 -3.02 -8.44 3.95
CA GLU A 46 -3.83 -7.45 4.66
C GLU A 46 -5.33 -7.64 4.43
N ASP A 47 -5.77 -8.72 3.77
CA ASP A 47 -7.18 -8.91 3.43
C ASP A 47 -8.09 -9.23 4.62
N GLU A 48 -8.55 -8.18 5.30
CA GLU A 48 -9.38 -8.27 6.50
C GLU A 48 -10.88 -8.37 6.19
N SER A 49 -11.51 -9.40 6.75
CA SER A 49 -12.96 -9.64 6.58
C SER A 49 -13.82 -8.48 7.09
N ALA A 50 -13.43 -7.85 8.20
CA ALA A 50 -14.11 -6.69 8.78
C ALA A 50 -14.08 -5.47 7.84
N PHE A 51 -12.95 -5.24 7.17
CA PHE A 51 -12.82 -4.19 6.16
C PHE A 51 -13.70 -4.50 4.95
N ARG A 52 -13.59 -5.71 4.39
CA ARG A 52 -14.39 -6.15 3.23
C ARG A 52 -15.89 -6.07 3.47
N ALA A 53 -16.35 -6.41 4.67
CA ALA A 53 -17.77 -6.34 5.01
C ALA A 53 -18.27 -4.89 4.92
N ARG A 54 -17.46 -3.94 5.38
CA ARG A 54 -17.84 -2.53 5.53
C ARG A 54 -17.81 -1.75 4.21
N ILE A 55 -16.90 -2.07 3.30
CA ILE A 55 -16.82 -1.37 2.00
C ILE A 55 -17.69 -2.01 0.90
N ARG A 56 -18.18 -3.24 1.10
CA ARG A 56 -19.11 -3.88 0.17
C ARG A 56 -20.43 -3.12 0.05
N ASP A 57 -20.89 -2.53 1.15
CA ASP A 57 -22.13 -1.74 1.18
C ASP A 57 -22.04 -0.48 0.31
N GLY A 58 -20.84 0.07 0.13
CA GLY A 58 -20.57 1.25 -0.70
C GLY A 58 -20.35 0.97 -2.19
N ALA A 59 -20.65 -0.23 -2.69
CA ALA A 59 -20.40 -0.64 -4.08
C ALA A 59 -18.93 -0.51 -4.53
N CYS A 60 -17.98 -0.67 -3.60
CA CYS A 60 -16.55 -0.64 -3.90
C CYS A 60 -16.07 -1.93 -4.59
N THR A 61 -15.02 -1.81 -5.40
CA THR A 61 -14.28 -2.98 -5.92
C THR A 61 -13.00 -3.17 -5.12
N ILE A 62 -12.64 -4.41 -4.80
CA ILE A 62 -11.44 -4.74 -4.02
C ILE A 62 -10.53 -5.63 -4.86
N THR A 63 -9.26 -5.26 -4.96
CA THR A 63 -8.20 -6.11 -5.49
C THR A 63 -7.14 -6.35 -4.44
N ALA A 64 -7.00 -7.61 -4.05
CA ALA A 64 -5.87 -8.07 -3.26
C ALA A 64 -4.63 -8.15 -4.15
N VAL A 65 -3.56 -7.48 -3.76
CA VAL A 65 -2.29 -7.43 -4.47
C VAL A 65 -1.39 -8.51 -3.91
N ALA A 66 -1.07 -9.51 -4.73
CA ALA A 66 -0.19 -10.60 -4.33
C ALA A 66 1.25 -10.12 -4.13
N ALA A 67 1.94 -10.73 -3.17
CA ALA A 67 3.36 -10.52 -2.96
C ALA A 67 4.16 -10.90 -4.21
N GLY A 68 5.20 -10.13 -4.52
CA GLY A 68 6.05 -10.30 -5.71
C GLY A 68 5.44 -9.82 -7.03
N SER A 69 4.24 -9.24 -7.02
CA SER A 69 3.57 -8.73 -8.24
C SER A 69 4.33 -7.58 -8.94
N GLY A 70 5.26 -6.94 -8.24
CA GLY A 70 6.17 -5.92 -8.76
C GLY A 70 7.57 -6.40 -9.12
N ASP A 71 7.95 -7.66 -8.82
CA ASP A 71 9.34 -8.12 -8.89
C ASP A 71 9.93 -8.05 -10.30
N ALA A 72 9.11 -8.36 -11.31
CA ALA A 72 9.53 -8.34 -12.71
C ALA A 72 9.90 -6.92 -13.22
N LEU A 73 9.52 -5.86 -12.49
CA LEU A 73 9.88 -4.48 -12.83
C LEU A 73 11.21 -4.04 -12.23
N LEU A 74 11.80 -4.83 -11.33
CA LEU A 74 13.04 -4.50 -10.65
C LEU A 74 14.19 -5.33 -11.26
N GLU A 75 14.77 -4.84 -12.36
CA GLU A 75 15.80 -5.56 -13.15
C GLU A 75 17.03 -5.97 -12.32
N ASP A 76 17.48 -5.11 -11.41
CA ASP A 76 18.65 -5.35 -10.53
C ASP A 76 18.28 -5.94 -9.16
N GLY A 77 17.01 -6.33 -8.99
CA GLY A 77 16.43 -6.71 -7.70
C GLY A 77 16.17 -5.50 -6.78
N PRO A 78 15.40 -5.69 -5.70
CA PRO A 78 15.06 -4.62 -4.78
C PRO A 78 16.31 -4.15 -4.00
N THR A 79 16.51 -2.84 -3.89
CA THR A 79 17.44 -2.28 -2.91
C THR A 79 16.98 -2.65 -1.49
N PRO A 80 17.87 -2.67 -0.48
CA PRO A 80 17.48 -3.02 0.89
C PRO A 80 16.31 -2.20 1.44
N ASP A 81 16.18 -0.95 1.01
CA ASP A 81 15.07 -0.07 1.37
C ASP A 81 13.76 -0.49 0.68
N LEU A 82 13.83 -0.91 -0.60
CA LEU A 82 12.68 -1.47 -1.31
C LEU A 82 12.24 -2.80 -0.70
N VAL A 83 13.17 -3.62 -0.19
CA VAL A 83 12.83 -4.86 0.54
C VAL A 83 12.01 -4.55 1.80
N THR A 84 12.38 -3.50 2.54
CA THR A 84 11.69 -3.12 3.78
C THR A 84 10.24 -2.69 3.53
N PHE A 85 9.96 -2.13 2.36
CA PHE A 85 8.64 -1.63 1.97
C PHE A 85 8.09 -2.32 0.71
N ALA A 86 8.43 -3.59 0.49
CA ALA A 86 8.06 -4.32 -0.72
C ALA A 86 6.54 -4.27 -1.00
N GLY A 87 5.71 -4.44 0.05
CA GLY A 87 4.26 -4.33 -0.08
C GLY A 87 3.76 -2.95 -0.56
N ASN A 88 4.45 -1.86 -0.20
CA ASN A 88 4.11 -0.53 -0.71
C ASN A 88 4.48 -0.40 -2.18
N VAL A 89 5.62 -0.96 -2.60
CA VAL A 89 6.07 -0.95 -3.99
C VAL A 89 5.08 -1.74 -4.86
N GLU A 90 4.67 -2.93 -4.42
CA GLU A 90 3.67 -3.76 -5.10
C GLU A 90 2.34 -3.02 -5.27
N LEU A 91 1.86 -2.34 -4.21
CA LEU A 91 0.65 -1.52 -4.28
C LEU A 91 0.77 -0.38 -5.29
N VAL A 92 1.90 0.33 -5.30
CA VAL A 92 2.13 1.45 -6.23
C VAL A 92 2.22 0.96 -7.66
N VAL A 93 2.88 -0.17 -7.91
CA VAL A 93 2.92 -0.83 -9.22
C VAL A 93 1.50 -1.20 -9.68
N ALA A 94 0.72 -1.85 -8.81
CA ALA A 94 -0.65 -2.23 -9.11
C ALA A 94 -1.54 -1.00 -9.39
N ALA A 95 -1.39 0.06 -8.59
CA ALA A 95 -2.12 1.31 -8.75
C ALA A 95 -1.76 2.00 -10.08
N ALA A 96 -0.48 2.09 -10.40
CA ALA A 96 -0.03 2.72 -11.63
C ALA A 96 -0.51 1.96 -12.87
N ARG A 97 -0.45 0.62 -12.86
CA ARG A 97 -1.02 -0.23 -13.92
C ARG A 97 -2.54 -0.04 -14.05
N PHE A 98 -3.26 0.01 -12.92
CA PHE A 98 -4.70 0.30 -12.91
C PHE A 98 -5.02 1.65 -13.58
N LEU A 99 -4.16 2.66 -13.38
CA LEU A 99 -4.28 3.98 -14.00
C LEU A 99 -3.79 4.04 -15.46
N GLY A 100 -3.34 2.91 -16.03
CA GLY A 100 -2.87 2.83 -17.41
C GLY A 100 -1.46 3.41 -17.63
N VAL A 101 -0.62 3.44 -16.59
CA VAL A 101 0.78 3.84 -16.70
C VAL A 101 1.60 2.69 -17.25
N ASP A 102 2.41 2.95 -18.28
CA ASP A 102 3.29 1.95 -18.88
C ASP A 102 4.36 1.46 -17.90
N ASP A 103 4.67 0.16 -17.96
CA ASP A 103 5.62 -0.51 -17.06
C ASP A 103 7.01 0.16 -17.04
N ASP A 104 7.48 0.68 -18.18
CA ASP A 104 8.74 1.45 -18.27
C ASP A 104 8.71 2.77 -17.48
N VAL A 105 7.55 3.43 -17.43
CA VAL A 105 7.35 4.66 -16.66
C VAL A 105 7.27 4.34 -15.18
N ILE A 106 6.57 3.26 -14.81
CA ILE A 106 6.48 2.77 -13.44
C ILE A 106 7.87 2.46 -12.91
N ARG A 107 8.65 1.65 -13.63
CA ARG A 107 10.01 1.26 -13.25
C ARG A 107 10.88 2.47 -12.96
N ARG A 108 10.98 3.41 -13.92
CA ARG A 108 11.77 4.64 -13.72
C ARG A 108 11.27 5.48 -12.54
N GLY A 109 9.96 5.50 -12.29
CA GLY A 109 9.36 6.20 -11.16
C GLY A 109 9.75 5.59 -9.81
N VAL A 110 9.69 4.26 -9.69
CA VAL A 110 10.10 3.53 -8.50
C VAL A 110 11.60 3.71 -8.25
N GLU A 111 12.43 3.60 -9.28
CA GLU A 111 13.90 3.82 -9.20
C GLU A 111 14.26 5.24 -8.75
N ALA A 112 13.51 6.24 -9.22
CA ALA A 112 13.76 7.65 -8.90
C ALA A 112 13.09 8.11 -7.58
N ALA A 113 12.29 7.26 -6.95
CA ALA A 113 11.56 7.61 -5.74
C ALA A 113 12.52 7.97 -4.61
N ARG A 114 12.32 9.14 -4.01
CA ARG A 114 13.10 9.58 -2.86
C ARG A 114 12.45 9.07 -1.58
N HIS A 115 13.27 8.62 -0.64
CA HIS A 115 12.79 8.26 0.69
C HIS A 115 12.18 9.44 1.42
N ASP A 116 11.22 9.14 2.28
CA ASP A 116 10.60 10.13 3.16
C ASP A 116 11.63 10.80 4.08
N PRO A 117 11.44 12.08 4.42
CA PRO A 117 12.19 12.72 5.49
C PRO A 117 12.07 11.91 6.79
N GLY A 118 13.21 11.48 7.34
CA GLY A 118 13.25 10.63 8.54
C GLY A 118 13.45 9.14 8.26
N ALA A 119 13.50 8.72 6.98
CA ALA A 119 13.97 7.40 6.62
C ALA A 119 15.37 7.12 7.20
N ALA A 120 15.62 5.86 7.56
CA ALA A 120 16.88 5.43 8.16
C ALA A 120 18.06 5.86 7.28
N ARG A 121 19.09 6.43 7.91
CA ARG A 121 20.32 6.85 7.22
C ARG A 121 21.51 6.06 7.73
N LEU A 122 22.33 5.59 6.81
CA LEU A 122 23.63 5.02 7.11
C LEU A 122 24.61 6.14 7.44
N TRP A 123 25.03 6.21 8.70
CA TRP A 123 26.08 7.11 9.15
C TRP A 123 27.38 6.33 9.29
N ARG A 124 28.43 6.75 8.58
CA ARG A 124 29.77 6.19 8.75
C ARG A 124 30.44 6.88 9.93
N LEU A 125 30.62 6.16 11.04
CA LEU A 125 31.44 6.63 12.15
C LEU A 125 32.91 6.58 11.72
N ARG A 126 33.60 7.72 11.73
CA ARG A 126 35.06 7.75 11.59
C ARG A 126 35.68 7.73 12.98
N THR A 127 36.41 6.67 13.29
CA THR A 127 37.27 6.55 14.48
C THR A 127 38.68 6.98 14.14
#